data_AF-A0A1M7TKB0-F1
#
_entry.id   AF-A0A1M7TKB0-F1
#
_cell.length_a   1.000
_cell.length_b   1.000
_cell.length_c   1.000
_cell.angle_alpha   90.00
_cell.angle_beta   90.00
_cell.angle_gamma   90.00
#
_symmetry.space_group_name_H-M   'P 1'
#
loop_
_entity.id
_entity.type
_entity.pdbx_description
1 polymer ?
#
loop_
_entity_poly.entity_id
_entity_poly.type
_entity_poly.pdbx_seq_one_letter_code
_entity_poly.pdbx_strand_id
1 'polypeptide(L)'
;MAEPQLEEGAGPGPLDLRVATGPGQVQAAARVLGVAPGALATALPDPALRLLVDDLGAVALLRREWGADGHAEAVLVRRRGAWIDQPAVLAAASSWGCERVRDGRGDDVRPVPPPPDGTPQADRFLHSAALAATRVEVAVALARDAGQDTTKADGSPSLGADEAAHLAAAHALRPLGVTVLSEERSDRPVPDDQPWVVLDPLDGTGNFRAGLAPWAFSAALVQDGRPVAGLVADLSSGRRWSGAVGAGARRDGVPVQPRDAGTVVAPTAPSGSAVVVPASARRVRVTGCTAVDVCLVADGAAGAWQNLDRSGTHVHDVAGGLALLAAAGGVALGPDGAPLRLRPDTETLIRFVATGTEERARALLRELG
;
A
#
# COMPACT_ATOMS: atom_id res chain seq x y z
N MET A 1 -62.11 16.29 7.01
CA MET A 1 -61.13 15.19 6.93
C MET A 1 -59.81 15.82 6.54
N ALA A 2 -58.86 15.91 7.46
CA ALA A 2 -57.52 16.41 7.19
C ALA A 2 -56.63 15.19 6.93
N GLU A 3 -55.91 15.19 5.81
CA GLU A 3 -54.92 14.16 5.48
C GLU A 3 -53.78 14.19 6.51
N PRO A 4 -53.24 13.02 6.90
CA PRO A 4 -52.09 12.99 7.80
C PRO A 4 -50.86 13.45 7.04
N GLN A 5 -50.21 14.49 7.56
CA GLN A 5 -48.88 14.90 7.14
C GLN A 5 -47.92 13.75 7.42
N LEU A 6 -47.32 13.21 6.36
CA LEU A 6 -46.18 12.32 6.46
C LEU A 6 -45.06 13.10 7.12
N GLU A 7 -44.71 12.73 8.36
CA GLU A 7 -43.48 13.16 9.00
C GLU A 7 -42.32 12.80 8.07
N GLU A 8 -41.60 13.81 7.58
CA GLU A 8 -40.27 13.65 7.02
C GLU A 8 -39.38 13.09 8.12
N GLY A 9 -39.33 11.75 8.21
CA GLY A 9 -38.48 11.04 9.13
C GLY A 9 -37.05 11.49 8.92
N ALA A 10 -36.42 11.94 10.00
CA ALA A 10 -34.99 12.17 10.08
C ALA A 10 -34.27 11.02 9.35
N GLY A 11 -33.45 11.36 8.35
CA GLY A 11 -32.68 10.37 7.60
C GLY A 11 -31.94 9.43 8.54
N PRO A 12 -31.65 8.18 8.11
CA PRO A 12 -30.88 7.25 8.94
C PRO A 12 -29.61 7.97 9.42
N GLY A 13 -29.28 7.81 10.70
CA GLY A 13 -28.09 8.41 11.29
C GLY A 13 -26.83 8.12 10.46
N PRO A 14 -25.72 8.84 10.71
CA PRO A 14 -24.52 8.72 9.90
C PRO A 14 -24.08 7.26 9.77
N LEU A 15 -24.00 6.77 8.54
CA LEU A 15 -23.67 5.38 8.25
C LEU A 15 -22.20 5.12 8.54
N ASP A 16 -21.92 4.06 9.29
CA ASP A 16 -20.57 3.66 9.68
C ASP A 16 -20.11 2.44 8.86
N LEU A 17 -20.03 2.66 7.54
CA LEU A 17 -19.61 1.64 6.59
C LEU A 17 -18.12 1.29 6.77
N ARG A 18 -17.83 0.00 6.90
CA ARG A 18 -16.48 -0.56 7.02
C ARG A 18 -16.28 -1.70 6.04
N VAL A 19 -15.04 -1.91 5.60
CA VAL A 19 -14.69 -3.06 4.75
C VAL A 19 -14.95 -4.35 5.52
N ALA A 20 -15.69 -5.28 4.90
CA ALA A 20 -15.95 -6.60 5.43
C ALA A 20 -14.64 -7.40 5.52
N THR A 21 -14.40 -8.02 6.66
CA THR A 21 -13.15 -8.72 6.99
C THR A 21 -13.33 -10.23 7.08
N GLY A 22 -14.55 -10.73 6.96
CA GLY A 22 -14.79 -12.16 7.12
C GLY A 22 -16.13 -12.68 6.58
N PRO A 23 -16.30 -14.01 6.59
CA PRO A 23 -17.44 -14.68 5.97
C PRO A 23 -18.78 -14.35 6.63
N GLY A 24 -18.81 -14.07 7.94
CA GLY A 24 -20.04 -13.71 8.63
C GLY A 24 -20.66 -12.41 8.10
N GLN A 25 -19.83 -11.38 7.87
CA GLN A 25 -20.25 -10.11 7.28
C GLN A 25 -20.70 -10.29 5.82
N VAL A 26 -20.01 -11.13 5.05
CA VAL A 26 -20.42 -11.49 3.68
C VAL A 26 -21.80 -12.14 3.67
N GLN A 27 -22.05 -13.09 4.56
CA GLN A 27 -23.36 -13.75 4.67
C GLN A 27 -24.47 -12.77 5.09
N ALA A 28 -24.19 -11.87 6.02
CA ALA A 28 -25.13 -10.83 6.42
C ALA A 28 -25.46 -9.88 5.27
N ALA A 29 -24.43 -9.37 4.57
CA ALA A 29 -24.60 -8.50 3.40
C ALA A 29 -25.37 -9.18 2.26
N ALA A 30 -25.12 -10.47 2.03
CA ALA A 30 -25.82 -11.25 1.01
C ALA A 30 -27.33 -11.35 1.31
N ARG A 31 -27.71 -11.56 2.58
CA ARG A 31 -29.12 -11.54 3.01
C ARG A 31 -29.77 -10.18 2.79
N VAL A 32 -29.08 -9.10 3.17
CA VAL A 32 -29.56 -7.72 2.96
C VAL A 32 -29.80 -7.40 1.48
N LEU A 33 -28.89 -7.85 0.60
CA LEU A 33 -28.98 -7.62 -0.84
C LEU A 33 -29.89 -8.61 -1.57
N GLY A 34 -30.37 -9.67 -0.91
CA GLY A 34 -31.18 -10.72 -1.54
C GLY A 34 -30.40 -11.54 -2.58
N VAL A 35 -29.12 -11.81 -2.36
CA VAL A 35 -28.25 -12.55 -3.29
C VAL A 35 -27.59 -13.76 -2.61
N ALA A 36 -27.05 -14.68 -3.41
CA ALA A 36 -26.25 -15.79 -2.88
C ALA A 36 -24.91 -15.26 -2.29
N PRO A 37 -24.41 -15.81 -1.15
CA PRO A 37 -23.14 -15.38 -0.57
C PRO A 37 -21.95 -15.47 -1.52
N GLY A 38 -21.95 -16.44 -2.44
CA GLY A 38 -20.91 -16.59 -3.47
C GLY A 38 -20.78 -15.37 -4.39
N ALA A 39 -21.82 -14.55 -4.55
CA ALA A 39 -21.76 -13.32 -5.33
C ALA A 39 -20.96 -12.19 -4.66
N LEU A 40 -20.65 -12.34 -3.36
CA LEU A 40 -19.92 -11.35 -2.56
C LEU A 40 -18.62 -11.93 -1.97
N ALA A 41 -18.48 -13.25 -1.90
CA ALA A 41 -17.39 -13.92 -1.20
C ALA A 41 -16.00 -13.57 -1.74
N THR A 42 -15.87 -13.33 -3.04
CA THR A 42 -14.60 -12.94 -3.66
C THR A 42 -14.15 -11.54 -3.27
N ALA A 43 -15.01 -10.70 -2.69
CA ALA A 43 -14.61 -9.39 -2.18
C ALA A 43 -13.67 -9.46 -0.96
N LEU A 44 -13.50 -10.64 -0.34
CA LEU A 44 -12.53 -10.86 0.73
C LEU A 44 -11.09 -11.00 0.21
N PRO A 45 -10.79 -11.84 -0.81
CA PRO A 45 -9.44 -11.97 -1.35
C PRO A 45 -9.12 -11.06 -2.55
N ASP A 46 -10.12 -10.54 -3.26
CA ASP A 46 -9.90 -9.80 -4.51
C ASP A 46 -9.55 -8.32 -4.23
N PRO A 47 -8.33 -7.86 -4.58
CA PRO A 47 -7.92 -6.49 -4.31
C PRO A 47 -8.69 -5.43 -5.11
N ALA A 48 -9.36 -5.82 -6.20
CA ALA A 48 -10.21 -4.93 -7.00
C ALA A 48 -11.64 -4.80 -6.46
N LEU A 49 -12.01 -5.54 -5.41
CA LEU A 49 -13.34 -5.49 -4.79
C LEU A 49 -13.26 -4.98 -3.34
N ARG A 50 -14.27 -4.22 -2.92
CA ARG A 50 -14.51 -3.88 -1.51
C ARG A 50 -15.97 -4.05 -1.19
N LEU A 51 -16.27 -4.93 -0.24
CA LEU A 51 -17.59 -5.00 0.35
C LEU A 51 -17.60 -4.13 1.61
N LEU A 52 -18.31 -3.02 1.59
CA LEU A 52 -18.56 -2.18 2.75
C LEU A 52 -19.87 -2.59 3.41
N VAL A 53 -19.87 -2.69 4.73
CA VAL A 53 -21.03 -3.06 5.56
C VAL A 53 -21.09 -2.16 6.79
N ASP A 54 -22.28 -1.93 7.34
CA ASP A 54 -22.46 -1.37 8.68
C ASP A 54 -23.37 -2.26 9.54
N ASP A 55 -23.55 -1.86 10.80
CA ASP A 55 -24.40 -2.58 11.76
C ASP A 55 -25.90 -2.30 11.56
N LEU A 56 -26.25 -1.30 10.74
CA LEU A 56 -27.63 -0.88 10.43
C LEU A 56 -28.17 -1.56 9.15
N GLY A 57 -27.37 -2.39 8.49
CA GLY A 57 -27.75 -3.12 7.30
C GLY A 57 -27.56 -2.35 5.99
N ALA A 58 -26.78 -1.27 5.99
CA ALA A 58 -26.26 -0.68 4.75
C ALA A 58 -25.12 -1.54 4.19
N VAL A 59 -25.10 -1.65 2.87
CA VAL A 59 -24.13 -2.46 2.13
C VAL A 59 -23.74 -1.71 0.85
N ALA A 60 -22.46 -1.70 0.53
CA ALA A 60 -21.92 -1.24 -0.75
C ALA A 60 -20.85 -2.21 -1.25
N LEU A 61 -21.06 -2.82 -2.42
CA LEU A 61 -20.04 -3.54 -3.14
C LEU A 61 -19.43 -2.60 -4.17
N LEU A 62 -18.17 -2.23 -3.97
CA LEU A 62 -17.36 -1.45 -4.88
C LEU A 62 -16.46 -2.36 -5.72
N ARG A 63 -16.25 -1.98 -6.97
CA ARG A 63 -15.25 -2.57 -7.88
C ARG A 63 -14.38 -1.48 -8.47
N ARG A 64 -13.07 -1.65 -8.45
CA ARG A 64 -12.15 -0.75 -9.16
C ARG A 64 -12.15 -1.08 -10.66
N GLU A 65 -12.37 -0.07 -11.49
CA GLU A 65 -12.40 -0.16 -12.96
C GLU A 65 -11.62 0.99 -13.61
N TRP A 66 -11.45 0.90 -14.93
CA TRP A 66 -10.87 1.95 -15.76
C TRP A 66 -11.93 2.51 -16.69
N GLY A 67 -12.10 3.84 -16.70
CA GLY A 67 -12.93 4.51 -17.68
C GLY A 67 -12.31 4.55 -19.07
N ALA A 68 -13.12 4.86 -20.08
CA ALA A 68 -12.66 4.99 -21.47
C ALA A 68 -11.66 6.14 -21.68
N ASP A 69 -11.62 7.09 -20.75
CA ASP A 69 -10.66 8.20 -20.68
C ASP A 69 -9.34 7.82 -19.99
N GLY A 70 -9.19 6.55 -19.57
CA GLY A 70 -7.96 6.04 -18.94
C GLY A 70 -7.83 6.37 -17.45
N HIS A 71 -8.86 6.94 -16.82
CA HIS A 71 -8.86 7.24 -15.40
C HIS A 71 -9.44 6.08 -14.57
N ALA A 72 -8.79 5.76 -13.45
CA ALA A 72 -9.29 4.76 -12.52
C ALA A 72 -10.52 5.29 -11.75
N GLU A 73 -11.53 4.43 -11.61
CA GLU A 73 -12.78 4.75 -10.94
C GLU A 73 -13.22 3.62 -10.00
N ALA A 74 -13.91 3.98 -8.92
CA ALA A 74 -14.61 3.03 -8.07
C ALA A 74 -16.07 2.94 -8.50
N VAL A 75 -16.53 1.75 -8.88
CA VAL A 75 -17.90 1.52 -9.35
C VAL A 75 -18.71 0.88 -8.24
N LEU A 76 -19.82 1.53 -7.86
CA LEU A 76 -20.76 1.00 -6.89
C LEU A 76 -21.70 -0.01 -7.56
N VAL A 77 -21.28 -1.28 -7.57
CA VAL A 77 -21.91 -2.37 -8.32
C VAL A 77 -23.22 -2.83 -7.67
N ARG A 78 -23.23 -2.97 -6.34
CA ARG A 78 -24.40 -3.38 -5.57
C ARG A 78 -24.50 -2.52 -4.33
N ARG A 79 -25.71 -2.10 -3.97
CA ARG A 79 -25.93 -1.28 -2.77
C ARG A 79 -27.29 -1.49 -2.14
N ARG A 80 -27.35 -1.26 -0.84
CA ARG A 80 -28.55 -1.05 -0.03
C ARG A 80 -28.22 0.03 1.00
N GLY A 81 -28.97 1.13 1.03
CA GLY A 81 -28.71 2.22 1.99
C GLY A 81 -27.36 2.92 1.86
N ALA A 82 -26.62 2.69 0.76
CA ALA A 82 -25.34 3.34 0.48
C ALA A 82 -25.41 4.16 -0.82
N TRP A 83 -24.63 5.23 -0.90
CA TRP A 83 -24.55 6.15 -2.06
C TRP A 83 -23.09 6.52 -2.36
N ILE A 84 -22.85 7.00 -3.58
CA ILE A 84 -21.51 7.27 -4.13
C ILE A 84 -20.79 8.45 -3.48
N ASP A 85 -21.50 9.32 -2.78
CA ASP A 85 -20.99 10.50 -2.07
C ASP A 85 -20.73 10.24 -0.57
N GLN A 86 -20.94 9.00 -0.10
CA GLN A 86 -20.68 8.67 1.29
C GLN A 86 -19.19 8.72 1.63
N PRO A 87 -18.81 9.23 2.82
CA PRO A 87 -17.41 9.34 3.22
C PRO A 87 -16.64 8.02 3.11
N ALA A 88 -17.21 6.88 3.53
CA ALA A 88 -16.55 5.58 3.45
C ALA A 88 -16.35 5.09 2.01
N VAL A 89 -17.27 5.43 1.10
CA VAL A 89 -17.16 5.09 -0.33
C VAL A 89 -16.08 5.94 -0.99
N LEU A 90 -16.06 7.26 -0.73
CA LEU A 90 -15.03 8.16 -1.20
C LEU A 90 -13.66 7.81 -0.63
N ALA A 91 -13.58 7.40 0.64
CA ALA A 91 -12.34 6.95 1.27
C ALA A 91 -11.81 5.64 0.65
N ALA A 92 -12.70 4.68 0.37
CA ALA A 92 -12.31 3.45 -0.34
C ALA A 92 -11.76 3.78 -1.74
N ALA A 93 -12.45 4.64 -2.49
CA ALA A 93 -12.00 5.11 -3.81
C ALA A 93 -10.65 5.86 -3.74
N SER A 94 -10.49 6.76 -2.76
CA SER A 94 -9.23 7.46 -2.52
C SER A 94 -8.09 6.50 -2.20
N SER A 95 -8.33 5.46 -1.39
CA SER A 95 -7.28 4.46 -1.05
C SER A 95 -6.83 3.62 -2.24
N TRP A 96 -7.69 3.49 -3.26
CA TRP A 96 -7.37 2.90 -4.55
C TRP A 96 -6.74 3.88 -5.55
N GLY A 97 -6.59 5.15 -5.18
CA GLY A 97 -6.17 6.20 -6.11
C GLY A 97 -7.13 6.35 -7.28
N CYS A 98 -8.43 6.15 -7.05
CA CYS A 98 -9.47 6.47 -8.01
C CYS A 98 -9.77 7.97 -7.95
N GLU A 99 -9.99 8.59 -9.10
CA GLU A 99 -10.31 10.02 -9.18
C GLU A 99 -11.82 10.28 -9.12
N ARG A 100 -12.64 9.23 -9.24
CA ARG A 100 -14.10 9.30 -9.19
C ARG A 100 -14.75 8.02 -8.69
N VAL A 101 -16.00 8.15 -8.28
CA VAL A 101 -16.93 7.07 -7.96
C VAL A 101 -18.12 7.14 -8.91
N ARG A 102 -18.50 6.02 -9.51
CA ARG A 102 -19.65 5.90 -10.41
C ARG A 102 -20.73 4.99 -9.82
N ASP A 103 -22.00 5.35 -9.92
CA ASP A 103 -23.09 4.40 -9.61
C ASP A 103 -23.19 3.39 -10.76
N GLY A 104 -22.97 2.10 -10.47
CA GLY A 104 -23.02 1.05 -11.49
C GLY A 104 -24.42 0.81 -12.07
N ARG A 105 -25.47 1.39 -11.47
CA ARG A 105 -26.87 1.28 -11.92
C ARG A 105 -27.36 2.46 -12.76
N GLY A 106 -26.57 3.53 -12.87
CA GLY A 106 -26.94 4.75 -13.58
C GLY A 106 -25.73 5.47 -14.15
N ASP A 107 -25.93 6.73 -14.53
CA ASP A 107 -24.87 7.57 -15.12
C ASP A 107 -24.26 8.55 -14.11
N ASP A 108 -24.65 8.45 -12.83
CA ASP A 108 -24.17 9.34 -11.78
C ASP A 108 -22.70 9.08 -11.46
N VAL A 109 -21.90 10.16 -11.52
CA VAL A 109 -20.48 10.16 -11.22
C VAL A 109 -20.17 11.26 -10.22
N ARG A 110 -19.34 10.96 -9.23
CA ARG A 110 -18.81 11.92 -8.25
C ARG A 110 -17.28 11.92 -8.27
N PRO A 111 -16.64 13.10 -8.28
CA PRO A 111 -15.19 13.16 -8.11
C PRO A 111 -14.81 12.73 -6.69
N VAL A 112 -13.64 12.11 -6.55
CA VAL A 112 -13.00 11.90 -5.25
C VAL A 112 -12.23 13.17 -4.92
N PRO A 113 -12.65 13.97 -3.93
CA PRO A 113 -11.98 15.22 -3.63
C PRO A 113 -10.60 14.97 -3.01
N PRO A 114 -9.61 15.85 -3.25
CA PRO A 114 -8.39 15.83 -2.46
C PRO A 114 -8.70 16.17 -0.99
N PRO A 115 -7.90 15.69 -0.04
CA PRO A 115 -8.04 16.08 1.35
C PRO A 115 -7.87 17.60 1.51
N PRO A 116 -8.68 18.28 2.34
CA PRO A 116 -8.53 19.71 2.61
C PRO A 116 -7.14 20.07 3.14
N ASP A 117 -6.68 21.31 2.91
CA ASP A 117 -5.33 21.77 3.28
C ASP A 117 -4.99 21.60 4.78
N GLY A 118 -5.99 21.68 5.66
CA GLY A 118 -5.83 21.48 7.12
C GLY A 118 -5.77 20.02 7.57
N THR A 119 -5.88 19.05 6.65
CA THR A 119 -5.77 17.62 6.96
C THR A 119 -4.33 17.27 7.35
N PRO A 120 -4.10 16.37 8.32
CA PRO A 120 -2.76 15.90 8.65
C PRO A 120 -1.95 15.52 7.41
N GLN A 121 -0.66 15.88 7.41
CA GLN A 121 0.22 15.67 6.25
C GLN A 121 0.33 14.20 5.85
N ALA A 122 0.26 13.28 6.81
CA ALA A 122 0.21 11.84 6.57
C ALA A 122 -0.98 11.43 5.70
N ASP A 123 -2.18 11.96 5.95
CA ASP A 123 -3.38 11.62 5.19
C ASP A 123 -3.36 12.24 3.79
N ARG A 124 -2.87 13.49 3.68
CA ARG A 124 -2.60 14.14 2.39
C ARG A 124 -1.60 13.32 1.56
N PHE A 125 -0.52 12.84 2.19
CA PHE A 125 0.45 11.95 1.57
C PHE A 125 -0.20 10.66 1.09
N LEU A 126 -1.02 9.98 1.91
CA LEU A 126 -1.67 8.72 1.53
C LEU A 126 -2.58 8.88 0.30
N HIS A 127 -3.32 9.99 0.22
CA HIS A 127 -4.13 10.31 -0.96
C HIS A 127 -3.25 10.49 -2.21
N SER A 128 -2.22 11.34 -2.15
CA SER A 128 -1.31 11.57 -3.28
C SER A 128 -0.53 10.32 -3.69
N ALA A 129 -0.10 9.50 -2.73
CA ALA A 129 0.60 8.24 -2.98
C ALA A 129 -0.31 7.20 -3.64
N ALA A 130 -1.60 7.18 -3.30
CA ALA A 130 -2.56 6.27 -3.93
C ALA A 130 -2.80 6.65 -5.40
N LEU A 131 -2.92 7.95 -5.70
CA LEU A 131 -2.96 8.48 -7.07
C LEU A 131 -1.67 8.17 -7.83
N ALA A 132 -0.51 8.36 -7.19
CA ALA A 132 0.80 8.04 -7.76
C ALA A 132 0.88 6.56 -8.16
N ALA A 133 0.53 5.64 -7.26
CA ALA A 133 0.53 4.20 -7.52
C ALA A 133 -0.37 3.83 -8.72
N THR A 134 -1.57 4.43 -8.81
CA THR A 134 -2.47 4.22 -9.95
C THR A 134 -1.90 4.75 -11.27
N ARG A 135 -1.24 5.91 -11.27
CA ARG A 135 -0.64 6.46 -12.50
C ARG A 135 0.59 5.65 -12.93
N VAL A 136 1.37 5.16 -11.96
CA VAL A 136 2.48 4.23 -12.19
C VAL A 136 1.99 2.91 -12.78
N GLU A 137 0.88 2.35 -12.27
CA GLU A 137 0.26 1.14 -12.81
C GLU A 137 0.00 1.25 -14.32
N VAL A 138 -0.54 2.39 -14.79
CA VAL A 138 -0.74 2.67 -16.22
C VAL A 138 0.59 2.85 -16.94
N ALA A 139 1.49 3.68 -16.41
CA ALA A 139 2.75 4.03 -17.05
C ALA A 139 3.62 2.78 -17.31
N VAL A 140 3.77 1.93 -16.30
CA VAL A 140 4.54 0.69 -16.36
C VAL A 140 3.88 -0.31 -17.32
N ALA A 141 2.55 -0.43 -17.30
CA ALA A 141 1.83 -1.33 -18.21
C ALA A 141 2.01 -0.93 -19.69
N LEU A 142 2.00 0.37 -20.01
CA LEU A 142 2.20 0.87 -21.37
C LEU A 142 3.68 0.83 -21.81
N ALA A 143 4.62 0.86 -20.88
CA ALA A 143 6.05 0.87 -21.16
C ALA A 143 6.68 -0.53 -21.29
N ARG A 144 5.95 -1.60 -20.93
CA ARG A 144 6.48 -2.98 -20.82
C ARG A 144 7.16 -3.50 -22.09
N ASP A 145 6.71 -3.07 -23.28
CA ASP A 145 7.21 -3.54 -24.58
C ASP A 145 7.90 -2.43 -25.41
N ALA A 146 8.09 -1.22 -24.86
CA ALA A 146 8.54 -0.04 -25.60
C ALA A 146 10.05 0.05 -25.88
N GLY A 147 10.86 -0.85 -25.32
CA GLY A 147 12.22 -1.13 -25.78
C GLY A 147 13.38 -0.29 -25.21
N GLN A 148 14.58 -0.84 -25.49
CA GLN A 148 15.96 -0.46 -25.16
C GLN A 148 16.37 -0.53 -23.68
N ASP A 149 17.09 -1.61 -23.37
CA ASP A 149 17.88 -1.76 -22.15
C ASP A 149 18.94 -0.66 -22.08
N THR A 150 18.80 0.20 -21.07
CA THR A 150 19.87 1.10 -20.64
C THR A 150 20.37 0.63 -19.27
N THR A 151 21.47 1.18 -18.78
CA THR A 151 22.04 0.84 -17.48
C THR A 151 22.09 2.11 -16.63
N LYS A 152 21.54 2.06 -15.40
CA LYS A 152 21.63 3.12 -14.39
C LYS A 152 23.09 3.31 -13.96
N ALA A 153 23.36 4.39 -13.23
CA ALA A 153 24.71 4.74 -12.76
C ALA A 153 25.35 3.67 -11.84
N ASP A 154 24.52 2.89 -11.14
CA ASP A 154 24.90 1.81 -10.24
C ASP A 154 25.10 0.44 -10.94
N GLY A 155 24.90 0.38 -12.26
CA GLY A 155 25.01 -0.85 -13.04
C GLY A 155 23.72 -1.66 -13.14
N SER A 156 22.63 -1.23 -12.51
CA SER A 156 21.32 -1.88 -12.65
C SER A 156 20.66 -1.55 -14.00
N PRO A 157 19.81 -2.43 -14.56
CA PRO A 157 19.10 -2.11 -15.80
C PRO A 157 18.08 -0.98 -15.60
N SER A 158 18.09 0.01 -16.50
CA SER A 158 17.08 1.09 -16.60
C SER A 158 16.17 0.82 -17.79
N LEU A 159 14.87 0.78 -17.54
CA LEU A 159 13.82 0.64 -18.54
C LEU A 159 13.14 1.99 -18.78
N GLY A 160 12.57 2.17 -19.98
CA GLY A 160 11.59 3.24 -20.19
C GLY A 160 10.41 3.17 -19.20
N ALA A 161 10.15 2.00 -18.60
CA ALA A 161 9.17 1.81 -17.53
C ALA A 161 9.57 2.50 -16.22
N ASP A 162 10.84 2.48 -15.82
CA ASP A 162 11.31 3.13 -14.58
C ASP A 162 11.13 4.66 -14.68
N GLU A 163 11.55 5.25 -15.79
CA GLU A 163 11.38 6.70 -16.03
C GLU A 163 9.90 7.10 -16.14
N ALA A 164 9.09 6.31 -16.86
CA ALA A 164 7.65 6.57 -16.97
C ALA A 164 6.96 6.49 -15.60
N ALA A 165 7.34 5.52 -14.77
CA ALA A 165 6.87 5.37 -13.41
C ALA A 165 7.29 6.56 -12.53
N HIS A 166 8.56 6.98 -12.60
CA HIS A 166 9.05 8.13 -11.86
C HIS A 166 8.28 9.40 -12.21
N LEU A 167 8.12 9.72 -13.51
CA LEU A 167 7.42 10.92 -13.95
C LEU A 167 5.95 10.92 -13.51
N ALA A 168 5.27 9.78 -13.61
CA ALA A 168 3.90 9.59 -13.18
C ALA A 168 3.73 9.82 -11.66
N ALA A 169 4.60 9.19 -10.86
CA ALA A 169 4.59 9.31 -9.41
C ALA A 169 4.94 10.72 -8.94
N ALA A 170 6.04 11.29 -9.46
CA ALA A 170 6.50 12.62 -9.12
C ALA A 170 5.42 13.66 -9.41
N HIS A 171 4.73 13.57 -10.55
CA HIS A 171 3.63 14.47 -10.90
C HIS A 171 2.47 14.40 -9.89
N ALA A 172 2.06 13.21 -9.47
CA ALA A 172 0.99 13.02 -8.47
C ALA A 172 1.36 13.48 -7.06
N LEU A 173 2.65 13.43 -6.71
CA LEU A 173 3.16 13.84 -5.39
C LEU A 173 3.43 15.35 -5.29
N ARG A 174 3.54 16.09 -6.41
CA ARG A 174 3.82 17.55 -6.40
C ARG A 174 2.92 18.37 -5.47
N PRO A 175 1.59 18.15 -5.39
CA PRO A 175 0.71 18.94 -4.54
C PRO A 175 1.00 18.80 -3.04
N LEU A 176 1.78 17.79 -2.63
CA LEU A 176 2.17 17.62 -1.24
C LEU A 176 3.10 18.76 -0.77
N GLY A 177 3.89 19.34 -1.69
CA GLY A 177 4.82 20.43 -1.40
C GLY A 177 6.05 19.98 -0.59
N VAL A 178 6.39 18.70 -0.65
CA VAL A 178 7.46 18.06 0.14
C VAL A 178 8.57 17.58 -0.81
N THR A 179 9.83 17.64 -0.36
CA THR A 179 10.96 17.10 -1.12
C THR A 179 10.79 15.60 -1.33
N VAL A 180 10.91 15.16 -2.59
CA VAL A 180 10.87 13.74 -2.97
C VAL A 180 12.29 13.30 -3.32
N LEU A 181 12.79 12.29 -2.60
CA LEU A 181 13.97 11.51 -2.97
C LEU A 181 13.50 10.26 -3.68
N SER A 182 14.08 9.97 -4.84
CA SER A 182 13.66 8.85 -5.68
C SER A 182 14.86 8.10 -6.20
N GLU A 183 14.76 6.77 -6.30
CA GLU A 183 15.77 5.92 -6.96
C GLU A 183 16.23 6.50 -8.31
N GLU A 184 15.30 7.04 -9.11
CA GLU A 184 15.56 7.51 -10.47
C GLU A 184 16.20 8.91 -10.57
N ARG A 185 16.50 9.56 -9.44
CA ARG A 185 17.02 10.94 -9.42
C ARG A 185 18.10 11.11 -8.38
N SER A 186 19.05 11.98 -8.69
CA SER A 186 20.02 12.44 -7.69
C SER A 186 19.32 13.12 -6.52
N ASP A 187 19.84 12.88 -5.32
CA ASP A 187 19.31 13.45 -4.10
C ASP A 187 19.31 14.98 -4.13
N ARG A 188 18.28 15.53 -3.49
CA ARG A 188 18.18 16.94 -3.18
C ARG A 188 18.38 17.13 -1.68
N PRO A 189 19.09 18.17 -1.24
CA PRO A 189 19.23 18.45 0.18
C PRO A 189 17.87 18.53 0.86
N VAL A 190 17.69 17.76 1.93
CA VAL A 190 16.56 17.85 2.84
C VAL A 190 17.06 18.54 4.11
N PRO A 191 16.51 19.70 4.50
CA PRO A 191 16.88 20.34 5.76
C PRO A 191 16.58 19.44 6.96
N ASP A 192 17.48 19.46 7.95
CA ASP A 192 17.23 18.86 9.27
C ASP A 192 15.91 19.46 9.80
N ASP A 193 14.98 18.62 10.26
CA ASP A 193 13.61 18.95 10.71
C ASP A 193 12.51 19.10 9.63
N GLN A 194 12.81 18.95 8.33
CA GLN A 194 11.75 18.90 7.31
C GLN A 194 11.31 17.47 6.98
N PRO A 195 9.99 17.24 6.82
CA PRO A 195 9.51 15.98 6.28
C PRO A 195 9.94 15.83 4.82
N TRP A 196 10.12 14.60 4.39
CA TRP A 196 10.50 14.25 3.01
C TRP A 196 9.83 12.95 2.59
N VAL A 197 9.70 12.76 1.28
CA VAL A 197 9.16 11.54 0.69
C VAL A 197 10.30 10.72 0.11
N VAL A 198 10.31 9.43 0.42
CA VAL A 198 11.11 8.43 -0.28
C VAL A 198 10.23 7.76 -1.32
N LEU A 199 10.70 7.61 -2.55
CA LEU A 199 9.97 7.01 -3.66
C LEU A 199 10.82 5.96 -4.39
N ASP A 200 10.35 4.73 -4.39
CA ASP A 200 10.71 3.74 -5.39
C ASP A 200 9.51 3.56 -6.34
N PRO A 201 9.59 4.05 -7.57
CA PRO A 201 8.48 3.97 -8.50
C PRO A 201 8.28 2.55 -9.08
N LEU A 202 9.29 1.67 -9.03
CA LEU A 202 9.23 0.31 -9.56
C LEU A 202 10.22 -0.64 -8.85
N ASP A 203 9.91 -1.01 -7.60
CA ASP A 203 10.68 -2.03 -6.86
C ASP A 203 10.48 -3.40 -7.55
N GLY A 204 11.56 -4.17 -7.62
CA GLY A 204 11.57 -5.45 -8.30
C GLY A 204 11.63 -5.31 -9.83
N THR A 205 12.36 -4.34 -10.38
CA THR A 205 12.57 -4.17 -11.83
C THR A 205 13.00 -5.48 -12.51
N GLY A 206 13.87 -6.28 -11.86
CA GLY A 206 14.29 -7.59 -12.38
C GLY A 206 13.12 -8.58 -12.53
N ASN A 207 12.22 -8.59 -11.54
CA ASN A 207 10.99 -9.36 -11.53
C ASN A 207 10.01 -8.89 -12.63
N PHE A 208 9.81 -7.57 -12.74
CA PHE A 208 9.00 -6.96 -13.78
C PHE A 208 9.47 -7.37 -15.19
N ARG A 209 10.78 -7.29 -15.46
CA ARG A 209 11.41 -7.69 -16.73
C ARG A 209 11.18 -9.17 -17.06
N ALA A 210 11.30 -10.03 -16.05
CA ALA A 210 11.09 -11.46 -16.20
C ALA A 210 9.60 -11.84 -16.31
N GLY A 211 8.69 -10.90 -16.05
CA GLY A 211 7.26 -11.19 -15.87
C GLY A 211 6.98 -12.08 -14.66
N LEU A 212 7.88 -12.08 -13.67
CA LEU A 212 7.78 -12.88 -12.45
C LEU A 212 7.33 -11.98 -11.30
N ALA A 213 6.13 -12.22 -10.78
CA ALA A 213 5.63 -11.44 -9.64
C ALA A 213 6.43 -11.71 -8.34
N PRO A 214 6.52 -10.74 -7.41
CA PRO A 214 5.92 -9.40 -7.47
C PRO A 214 6.87 -8.29 -7.93
N TRP A 215 6.30 -7.15 -8.35
CA TRP A 215 6.96 -5.85 -8.51
C TRP A 215 6.00 -4.76 -8.02
N ALA A 216 6.52 -3.65 -7.51
CA ALA A 216 5.70 -2.73 -6.71
C ALA A 216 6.05 -1.26 -6.88
N PHE A 217 5.06 -0.41 -6.67
CA PHE A 217 5.27 0.98 -6.30
C PHE A 217 5.45 1.08 -4.78
N SER A 218 6.40 1.87 -4.31
CA SER A 218 6.64 2.11 -2.89
C SER A 218 6.91 3.58 -2.60
N ALA A 219 6.17 4.15 -1.64
CA ALA A 219 6.42 5.50 -1.16
C ALA A 219 6.25 5.59 0.35
N ALA A 220 7.06 6.44 0.99
CA ALA A 220 6.92 6.78 2.40
C ALA A 220 7.12 8.26 2.66
N LEU A 221 6.34 8.80 3.59
CA LEU A 221 6.62 10.07 4.25
C LEU A 221 7.51 9.80 5.46
N VAL A 222 8.64 10.49 5.53
CA VAL A 222 9.63 10.38 6.61
C VAL A 222 9.71 11.73 7.34
N GLN A 223 9.75 11.67 8.66
CA GLN A 223 9.93 12.82 9.55
C GLN A 223 10.90 12.43 10.66
N ASP A 224 11.93 13.26 10.91
CA ASP A 224 12.97 13.02 11.93
C ASP A 224 13.63 11.63 11.82
N GLY A 225 13.85 11.20 10.57
CA GLY A 225 14.38 9.88 10.22
C GLY A 225 13.44 8.71 10.54
N ARG A 226 12.18 8.96 10.87
CA ARG A 226 11.15 7.94 11.12
C ARG A 226 10.16 7.91 9.96
N PRO A 227 9.90 6.74 9.35
CA PRO A 227 8.82 6.61 8.38
C PRO A 227 7.47 6.69 9.10
N VAL A 228 6.67 7.73 8.81
CA VAL A 228 5.42 8.05 9.53
C VAL A 228 4.14 7.69 8.77
N ALA A 229 4.22 7.61 7.44
CA ALA A 229 3.13 7.12 6.60
C ALA A 229 3.69 6.46 5.35
N GLY A 230 3.01 5.44 4.83
CA GLY A 230 3.49 4.69 3.67
C GLY A 230 2.37 4.10 2.82
N LEU A 231 2.68 3.91 1.55
CA LEU A 231 1.86 3.16 0.61
C LEU A 231 2.76 2.27 -0.24
N VAL A 232 2.41 0.99 -0.31
CA VAL A 232 3.05 0.02 -1.21
C VAL A 232 1.95 -0.64 -2.02
N ALA A 233 2.08 -0.64 -3.35
CA ALA A 233 1.15 -1.28 -4.26
C ALA A 233 1.88 -2.35 -5.07
N ASP A 234 1.53 -3.61 -4.87
CA ASP A 234 1.99 -4.72 -5.72
C ASP A 234 1.27 -4.61 -7.06
N LEU A 235 1.97 -4.08 -8.06
CA LEU A 235 1.42 -3.77 -9.38
C LEU A 235 1.14 -5.04 -10.20
N SER A 236 1.70 -6.18 -9.79
CA SER A 236 1.48 -7.48 -10.44
C SER A 236 0.18 -8.15 -9.99
N SER A 237 -0.26 -7.91 -8.75
CA SER A 237 -1.48 -8.51 -8.18
C SER A 237 -2.62 -7.53 -7.90
N GLY A 238 -2.32 -6.23 -7.87
CA GLY A 238 -3.27 -5.17 -7.50
C GLY A 238 -3.43 -4.96 -5.99
N ARG A 239 -2.79 -5.77 -5.14
CA ARG A 239 -2.82 -5.62 -3.67
C ARG A 239 -2.18 -4.31 -3.26
N ARG A 240 -2.78 -3.64 -2.26
CA ARG A 240 -2.27 -2.36 -1.74
C ARG A 240 -2.20 -2.37 -0.22
N TRP A 241 -1.06 -1.96 0.31
CA TRP A 241 -0.88 -1.64 1.71
C TRP A 241 -0.77 -0.13 1.88
N SER A 242 -1.47 0.40 2.88
CA SER A 242 -1.43 1.82 3.21
C SER A 242 -1.61 2.01 4.71
N GLY A 243 -1.00 3.05 5.28
CA GLY A 243 -1.12 3.32 6.70
C GLY A 243 -0.29 4.49 7.17
N ALA A 244 -0.63 4.97 8.37
CA ALA A 244 0.12 5.99 9.09
C ALA A 244 0.29 5.58 10.55
N VAL A 245 1.42 5.95 11.14
CA VAL A 245 1.68 5.71 12.56
C VAL A 245 0.61 6.41 13.39
N GLY A 246 0.01 5.67 14.33
CA GLY A 246 -1.15 6.13 15.12
C GLY A 246 -2.51 5.86 14.49
N ALA A 247 -2.60 5.64 13.17
CA ALA A 247 -3.83 5.29 12.47
C ALA A 247 -3.95 3.79 12.13
N GLY A 248 -2.83 3.07 12.16
CA GLY A 248 -2.78 1.65 11.80
C GLY A 248 -2.39 1.42 10.33
N ALA A 249 -2.05 0.17 10.00
CA ALA A 249 -1.85 -0.27 8.63
C ALA A 249 -3.06 -1.07 8.13
N ARG A 250 -3.30 -0.99 6.83
CA ARG A 250 -4.35 -1.75 6.13
C ARG A 250 -3.77 -2.40 4.90
N ARG A 251 -4.20 -3.63 4.63
CA ARG A 251 -4.08 -4.26 3.30
C ARG A 251 -5.47 -4.27 2.70
N ASP A 252 -5.61 -3.65 1.54
CA ASP A 252 -6.86 -3.66 0.81
C ASP A 252 -8.05 -3.13 1.64
N GLY A 253 -7.81 -2.06 2.42
CA GLY A 253 -8.79 -1.45 3.32
C GLY A 253 -9.05 -2.24 4.62
N VAL A 254 -8.64 -3.50 4.69
CA VAL A 254 -8.75 -4.36 5.87
C VAL A 254 -7.58 -4.07 6.84
N PRO A 255 -7.83 -3.80 8.13
CA PRO A 255 -6.77 -3.64 9.13
C PRO A 255 -5.86 -4.86 9.22
N VAL A 256 -4.57 -4.62 9.36
CA VAL A 256 -3.56 -5.68 9.50
C VAL A 256 -2.60 -5.39 10.65
N GLN A 257 -1.98 -6.46 11.15
CA GLN A 257 -0.98 -6.39 12.21
C GLN A 257 0.02 -7.53 12.05
N PRO A 258 1.29 -7.35 12.46
CA PRO A 258 2.27 -8.41 12.45
C PRO A 258 1.83 -9.60 13.31
N ARG A 259 2.32 -10.79 12.97
CA ARG A 259 2.00 -12.04 13.68
C ARG A 259 3.23 -12.90 13.87
N ASP A 260 3.13 -13.83 14.80
CA ASP A 260 4.07 -14.93 14.86
C ASP A 260 3.78 -15.98 13.77
N ALA A 261 4.36 -15.74 12.60
CA ALA A 261 4.40 -16.70 11.52
C ALA A 261 5.80 -17.32 11.41
N GLY A 262 5.87 -18.63 11.15
CA GLY A 262 7.15 -19.33 10.94
C GLY A 262 7.81 -19.05 9.58
N THR A 263 7.36 -18.06 8.83
CA THR A 263 7.93 -17.68 7.53
C THR A 263 8.89 -16.52 7.72
N VAL A 264 10.14 -16.69 7.26
CA VAL A 264 11.13 -15.61 7.17
C VAL A 264 11.30 -15.24 5.70
N VAL A 265 11.30 -13.94 5.43
CA VAL A 265 11.52 -13.40 4.09
C VAL A 265 12.91 -12.77 4.05
N ALA A 266 13.61 -12.93 2.93
CA ALA A 266 14.93 -12.32 2.72
C ALA A 266 14.98 -11.75 1.30
N PRO A 267 15.73 -10.65 1.07
CA PRO A 267 15.89 -10.11 -0.26
C PRO A 267 16.75 -11.04 -1.14
N THR A 268 16.86 -10.74 -2.43
CA THR A 268 17.69 -11.49 -3.38
C THR A 268 19.15 -11.51 -2.95
N ALA A 269 19.76 -12.69 -2.90
CA ALA A 269 21.18 -12.84 -2.55
C ALA A 269 22.09 -12.30 -3.66
N PRO A 270 23.20 -11.63 -3.31
CA PRO A 270 24.27 -11.37 -4.27
C PRO A 270 24.77 -12.66 -4.91
N SER A 271 25.21 -12.58 -6.16
CA SER A 271 25.78 -13.74 -6.87
C SER A 271 26.92 -14.36 -6.06
N GLY A 272 26.91 -15.69 -5.93
CA GLY A 272 27.91 -16.45 -5.16
C GLY A 272 27.72 -16.43 -3.64
N SER A 273 26.65 -15.81 -3.12
CA SER A 273 26.32 -15.80 -1.68
C SER A 273 25.14 -16.71 -1.36
N ALA A 274 25.13 -17.31 -0.17
CA ALA A 274 24.01 -18.09 0.33
C ALA A 274 23.07 -17.20 1.18
N VAL A 275 21.77 -17.51 1.15
CA VAL A 275 20.80 -16.92 2.09
C VAL A 275 20.96 -17.62 3.43
N VAL A 276 21.19 -16.84 4.48
CA VAL A 276 21.22 -17.36 5.85
C VAL A 276 19.78 -17.55 6.32
N VAL A 277 19.48 -18.80 6.68
CA VAL A 277 18.17 -19.19 7.19
C VAL A 277 18.28 -19.33 8.71
N PRO A 278 17.59 -18.47 9.50
CA PRO A 278 17.54 -18.67 10.93
C PRO A 278 16.87 -20.02 11.25
N ALA A 279 17.38 -20.74 12.24
CA ALA A 279 16.80 -21.98 12.76
C ALA A 279 15.34 -21.81 13.24
N SER A 280 14.92 -20.61 13.62
CA SER A 280 13.52 -20.27 13.93
C SER A 280 12.60 -20.27 12.69
N ALA A 281 13.15 -20.19 11.47
CA ALA A 281 12.37 -20.26 10.24
C ALA A 281 11.85 -21.68 9.96
N ARG A 282 10.54 -21.80 9.75
CA ARG A 282 9.90 -23.01 9.19
C ARG A 282 9.77 -22.94 7.68
N ARG A 283 9.75 -21.74 7.11
CA ARG A 283 9.68 -21.47 5.68
C ARG A 283 10.52 -20.26 5.35
N VAL A 284 11.13 -20.27 4.18
CA VAL A 284 11.87 -19.13 3.62
C VAL A 284 11.22 -18.69 2.32
N ARG A 285 11.18 -17.38 2.10
CA ARG A 285 10.79 -16.76 0.84
C ARG A 285 11.86 -15.75 0.43
N VAL A 286 12.17 -15.76 -0.85
CA VAL A 286 12.94 -14.72 -1.54
C VAL A 286 12.09 -14.34 -2.72
N THR A 287 11.46 -13.17 -2.67
CA THR A 287 10.49 -12.80 -3.72
C THR A 287 11.13 -11.92 -4.78
N GLY A 288 12.17 -11.16 -4.44
CA GLY A 288 12.82 -10.22 -5.36
C GLY A 288 12.18 -8.83 -5.42
N CYS A 289 11.33 -8.49 -4.44
CA CYS A 289 10.69 -7.18 -4.29
C CYS A 289 10.64 -6.82 -2.81
N THR A 290 11.62 -6.02 -2.37
CA THR A 290 11.87 -5.74 -0.96
C THR A 290 10.71 -4.98 -0.30
N ALA A 291 10.06 -4.06 -1.01
CA ALA A 291 8.93 -3.30 -0.50
C ALA A 291 7.76 -4.23 -0.14
N VAL A 292 7.44 -5.18 -1.01
CA VAL A 292 6.41 -6.20 -0.75
C VAL A 292 6.84 -7.12 0.40
N ASP A 293 8.10 -7.54 0.42
CA ASP A 293 8.62 -8.44 1.45
C ASP A 293 8.46 -7.87 2.87
N VAL A 294 8.74 -6.59 3.06
CA VAL A 294 8.53 -5.92 4.36
C VAL A 294 7.02 -5.78 4.67
N CYS A 295 6.18 -5.54 3.67
CA CYS A 295 4.72 -5.50 3.84
C CYS A 295 4.12 -6.84 4.30
N LEU A 296 4.70 -7.96 3.86
CA LEU A 296 4.29 -9.30 4.32
C LEU A 296 4.57 -9.49 5.83
N VAL A 297 5.58 -8.83 6.39
CA VAL A 297 5.80 -8.82 7.84
C VAL A 297 4.77 -7.92 8.51
N ALA A 298 4.55 -6.72 7.96
CA ALA A 298 3.58 -5.75 8.49
C ALA A 298 2.16 -6.32 8.56
N ASP A 299 1.75 -7.12 7.58
CA ASP A 299 0.42 -7.72 7.53
C ASP A 299 0.28 -9.09 8.23
N GLY A 300 1.41 -9.62 8.74
CA GLY A 300 1.47 -10.88 9.46
C GLY A 300 1.44 -12.13 8.59
N ALA A 301 1.59 -12.02 7.26
CA ALA A 301 1.81 -13.17 6.37
C ALA A 301 3.20 -13.80 6.57
N ALA A 302 4.19 -12.98 6.93
CA ALA A 302 5.52 -13.38 7.36
C ALA A 302 5.78 -12.97 8.81
N GLY A 303 6.64 -13.71 9.51
CA GLY A 303 6.98 -13.42 10.90
C GLY A 303 8.21 -12.52 11.04
N ALA A 304 9.10 -12.56 10.05
CA ALA A 304 10.28 -11.72 10.01
C ALA A 304 10.79 -11.48 8.59
N TRP A 305 11.55 -10.40 8.46
CA TRP A 305 12.41 -10.10 7.32
C TRP A 305 13.83 -9.81 7.82
N GLN A 306 14.87 -10.21 7.07
CA GLN A 306 16.26 -9.93 7.43
C GLN A 306 17.15 -9.79 6.20
N ASN A 307 18.16 -8.91 6.30
CA ASN A 307 19.23 -8.76 5.32
C ASN A 307 20.62 -8.61 5.97
N LEU A 308 20.85 -9.21 7.13
CA LEU A 308 22.12 -9.05 7.85
C LEU A 308 23.28 -9.79 7.16
N ASP A 309 22.95 -10.82 6.39
CA ASP A 309 23.86 -11.69 5.65
C ASP A 309 24.39 -11.10 4.33
N ARG A 310 24.10 -9.82 4.04
CA ARG A 310 24.50 -9.13 2.80
C ARG A 310 24.93 -7.68 3.05
N SER A 311 25.30 -6.97 1.98
CA SER A 311 25.76 -5.58 2.03
C SER A 311 24.70 -4.60 2.53
N GLY A 312 23.43 -4.84 2.20
CA GLY A 312 22.29 -4.04 2.64
C GLY A 312 21.30 -3.83 1.49
N THR A 313 20.41 -2.87 1.67
CA THR A 313 19.41 -2.42 0.70
C THR A 313 19.29 -0.90 0.79
N HIS A 314 18.86 -0.24 -0.28
CA HIS A 314 18.74 1.21 -0.30
C HIS A 314 17.48 1.66 0.46
N VAL A 315 17.44 2.93 0.84
CA VAL A 315 16.30 3.49 1.59
C VAL A 315 14.99 3.42 0.80
N HIS A 316 15.04 3.56 -0.53
CA HIS A 316 13.85 3.56 -1.40
C HIS A 316 13.19 2.17 -1.47
N ASP A 317 13.98 1.10 -1.43
CA ASP A 317 13.49 -0.29 -1.38
C ASP A 317 12.62 -0.59 -0.14
N VAL A 318 12.89 0.08 1.00
CA VAL A 318 12.34 -0.32 2.31
C VAL A 318 11.45 0.71 2.96
N ALA A 319 11.57 2.00 2.63
CA ALA A 319 10.91 3.04 3.40
C ALA A 319 9.38 2.88 3.44
N GLY A 320 8.75 2.55 2.30
CA GLY A 320 7.31 2.26 2.21
C GLY A 320 6.88 1.12 3.13
N GLY A 321 7.59 -0.01 3.05
CA GLY A 321 7.35 -1.17 3.90
C GLY A 321 7.59 -0.89 5.39
N LEU A 322 8.65 -0.14 5.73
CA LEU A 322 8.97 0.24 7.10
C LEU A 322 7.92 1.16 7.72
N ALA A 323 7.37 2.11 6.94
CA ALA A 323 6.26 2.94 7.37
C ALA A 323 5.04 2.10 7.73
N LEU A 324 4.73 1.11 6.89
CA LEU A 324 3.61 0.19 7.09
C LEU A 324 3.85 -0.73 8.29
N LEU A 325 5.07 -1.24 8.46
CA LEU A 325 5.45 -2.05 9.61
C LEU A 325 5.27 -1.26 10.91
N ALA A 326 5.77 -0.02 10.96
CA ALA A 326 5.62 0.86 12.12
C ALA A 326 4.14 1.20 12.40
N ALA A 327 3.37 1.52 11.35
CA ALA A 327 1.94 1.78 11.46
C ALA A 327 1.17 0.55 11.97
N ALA A 328 1.60 -0.66 11.62
CA ALA A 328 1.02 -1.92 12.08
C ALA A 328 1.48 -2.34 13.49
N GLY A 329 2.40 -1.61 14.11
CA GLY A 329 2.96 -1.89 15.44
C GLY A 329 4.17 -2.83 15.46
N GLY A 330 4.76 -3.12 14.31
CA GLY A 330 6.01 -3.86 14.19
C GLY A 330 7.25 -3.00 14.40
N VAL A 331 8.42 -3.63 14.33
CA VAL A 331 9.71 -2.99 14.62
C VAL A 331 10.79 -3.38 13.62
N ALA A 332 11.70 -2.44 13.36
CA ALA A 332 12.93 -2.68 12.60
C ALA A 332 14.16 -2.29 13.44
N LEU A 333 15.10 -3.22 13.60
CA LEU A 333 16.33 -3.00 14.37
C LEU A 333 17.55 -3.18 13.46
N GLY A 334 18.52 -2.27 13.60
CA GLY A 334 19.84 -2.41 12.99
C GLY A 334 20.67 -3.52 13.65
N PRO A 335 21.87 -3.83 13.11
CA PRO A 335 22.76 -4.85 13.65
C PRO A 335 23.24 -4.56 15.08
N ASP A 336 23.27 -3.28 15.47
CA ASP A 336 23.57 -2.81 16.83
C ASP A 336 22.41 -2.97 17.82
N GLY A 337 21.25 -3.47 17.34
CA GLY A 337 20.03 -3.60 18.12
C GLY A 337 19.32 -2.28 18.41
N ALA A 338 19.72 -1.19 17.77
CA ALA A 338 19.05 0.10 17.86
C ALA A 338 17.88 0.19 16.86
N PRO A 339 16.82 0.95 17.16
CA PRO A 339 15.76 1.23 16.21
C PRO A 339 16.30 1.90 14.96
N LEU A 340 15.89 1.39 13.79
CA LEU A 340 16.35 1.94 12.52
C LEU A 340 15.91 3.41 12.34
N ARG A 341 16.80 4.23 11.79
CA ARG A 341 16.57 5.63 11.42
C ARG A 341 16.97 5.82 9.96
N LEU A 342 16.09 6.39 9.17
CA LEU A 342 16.32 6.69 7.76
C LEU A 342 17.03 8.04 7.63
N ARG A 343 17.93 8.12 6.66
CA ARG A 343 18.59 9.37 6.26
C ARG A 343 18.08 9.77 4.88
N PRO A 344 18.02 11.07 4.56
CA PRO A 344 17.72 11.55 3.22
C PRO A 344 18.93 11.33 2.29
N ASP A 345 19.24 10.06 2.05
CA ASP A 345 20.42 9.56 1.34
C ASP A 345 20.03 8.26 0.62
N THR A 346 20.01 8.29 -0.71
CA THR A 346 19.65 7.14 -1.54
C THR A 346 20.80 6.17 -1.81
N GLU A 347 22.04 6.51 -1.42
CA GLU A 347 23.24 5.72 -1.70
C GLU A 347 23.59 4.78 -0.53
N THR A 348 23.40 5.23 0.71
CA THR A 348 23.79 4.44 1.89
C THR A 348 22.95 3.17 2.01
N LEU A 349 23.65 2.03 2.03
CA LEU A 349 23.05 0.71 2.26
C LEU A 349 22.67 0.49 3.72
N ILE A 350 21.49 -0.08 3.94
CA ILE A 350 20.91 -0.33 5.25
C ILE A 350 20.82 -1.84 5.50
N ARG A 351 21.25 -2.26 6.68
CA ARG A 351 21.06 -3.63 7.20
C ARG A 351 20.16 -3.59 8.42
N PHE A 352 19.18 -4.49 8.50
CA PHE A 352 18.26 -4.58 9.62
C PHE A 352 17.52 -5.93 9.64
N VAL A 353 16.84 -6.16 10.76
CA VAL A 353 15.77 -7.15 10.88
C VAL A 353 14.44 -6.44 11.08
N ALA A 354 13.37 -6.96 10.51
CA ALA A 354 12.01 -6.48 10.70
C ALA A 354 11.14 -7.60 11.26
N THR A 355 10.44 -7.36 12.37
CA THR A 355 9.55 -8.36 13.00
C THR A 355 8.35 -7.69 13.66
N GLY A 356 7.42 -8.50 14.19
CA GLY A 356 6.26 -7.98 14.91
C GLY A 356 6.54 -7.42 16.32
N THR A 357 7.66 -7.77 16.96
CA THR A 357 7.98 -7.29 18.32
C THR A 357 9.48 -7.11 18.54
N GLU A 358 9.86 -6.21 19.44
CA GLU A 358 11.28 -5.97 19.76
C GLU A 358 11.98 -7.22 20.30
N GLU A 359 11.31 -8.00 21.14
CA GLU A 359 11.83 -9.27 21.66
C GLU A 359 12.24 -10.22 20.53
N ARG A 360 11.40 -10.35 19.51
CA ARG A 360 11.67 -11.22 18.36
C ARG A 360 12.74 -10.67 17.45
N ALA A 361 12.78 -9.36 17.24
CA ALA A 361 13.87 -8.72 16.50
C ALA A 361 15.21 -8.97 17.20
N ARG A 362 15.28 -8.81 18.53
CA ARG A 362 16.49 -9.10 19.32
C ARG A 362 16.86 -10.58 19.32
N ALA A 363 15.88 -11.48 19.34
CA ALA A 363 16.12 -12.91 19.23
C ALA A 363 16.70 -13.28 17.86
N LEU A 364 16.15 -12.73 16.79
CA LEU A 364 16.63 -12.94 15.42
C LEU A 364 18.04 -12.38 15.21
N LEU A 365 18.36 -11.21 15.78
CA LEU A 365 19.74 -10.69 15.77
C LEU A 365 20.72 -11.71 16.38
N ARG A 366 20.44 -12.20 17.60
CA ARG A 366 21.30 -13.19 18.27
C ARG A 366 21.49 -14.49 17.49
N GLU A 367 20.48 -14.88 16.72
CA GLU A 367 20.50 -16.08 15.90
C GLU A 367 21.38 -15.92 14.65
N LEU A 368 21.47 -14.70 14.12
CA LEU A 368 22.20 -14.38 12.90
C LEU A 368 23.64 -13.92 13.15
N GLY A 369 24.03 -13.67 14.41
CA GLY A 369 25.39 -13.31 14.82
C GLY A 369 25.56 -11.81 15.06
#